data_AF-A0AAW7MGM6-F1
#
_entry.id   AF-A0AAW7MGM6-F1
#
_cell.length_a   1.000
_cell.length_b   1.000
_cell.length_c   1.000
_cell.angle_alpha   90.00
_cell.angle_beta   90.00
_cell.angle_gamma   90.00
#
_symmetry.space_group_name_H-M   'P 1'
#
loop_
_entity.id
_entity.type
_entity.pdbx_description
1 polymer ?
#
loop_
_entity_poly.entity_id
_entity_poly.type
_entity_poly.pdbx_seq_one_letter_code
_entity_poly.pdbx_strand_id
1 'polypeptide(L)'
;MDRFNQDVWKIVEQICESTDEPVGNFEILLRIIADPKHRKQLANKYKILHSKANVPSLSLYIGPPPGASFKHVSATRHFGKMSHSSSGLRTWCTPTKIGWLTTGDAILKAKWLFNPWNQFYNAVLEQIGTFVLPHHGSEGAISKMALQVLPTDVQPLVCAGSKSKKHPHPKVVLLLQQLKLGLVKVSERPESRYEERVTLKL
;
A
#
# COMPACT_ATOMS: atom_id res chain seq x y z
N MET A 1 23.56 -7.69 -18.30
CA MET A 1 22.68 -7.84 -17.12
C MET A 1 23.39 -7.20 -15.94
N ASP A 2 22.81 -6.20 -15.29
CA ASP A 2 23.49 -5.43 -14.23
C ASP A 2 23.81 -6.30 -13.00
N ARG A 3 24.88 -5.97 -12.24
CA ARG A 3 25.40 -6.75 -11.10
C ARG A 3 24.33 -6.99 -10.02
N PHE A 4 23.37 -6.07 -9.89
CA PHE A 4 22.19 -6.23 -9.04
C PHE A 4 21.32 -7.43 -9.46
N ASN A 5 21.03 -7.56 -10.76
CA ASN A 5 20.21 -8.66 -11.28
C ASN A 5 20.90 -10.02 -11.10
N GLN A 6 22.23 -10.07 -11.24
CA GLN A 6 23.01 -11.28 -10.99
C GLN A 6 22.96 -11.70 -9.51
N ASP A 7 23.00 -10.73 -8.59
CA ASP A 7 22.97 -10.99 -7.15
C ASP A 7 21.60 -11.39 -6.61
N VAL A 8 20.51 -10.89 -7.21
CA VAL A 8 19.15 -11.35 -6.92
C VAL A 8 18.94 -12.76 -7.47
N TRP A 9 19.41 -13.03 -8.69
CA TRP A 9 19.32 -14.37 -9.29
C TRP A 9 20.05 -15.44 -8.49
N LYS A 10 21.18 -15.12 -7.84
CA LYS A 10 21.86 -16.08 -6.93
C LYS A 10 21.02 -16.51 -5.72
N ILE A 11 20.14 -15.65 -5.20
CA ILE A 11 19.21 -16.03 -4.12
C ILE A 11 18.13 -16.98 -4.67
N VAL A 12 17.65 -16.69 -5.87
CA VAL A 12 16.67 -17.53 -6.58
C VAL A 12 17.29 -18.90 -6.87
N GLU A 13 18.52 -18.96 -7.37
CA GLU A 13 19.28 -20.19 -7.63
C GLU A 13 19.49 -21.01 -6.36
N GLN A 14 19.95 -20.42 -5.24
CA GLN A 14 20.09 -21.13 -3.95
C GLN A 14 18.79 -21.78 -3.46
N ILE A 15 17.64 -21.17 -3.77
CA ILE A 15 16.33 -21.69 -3.38
C ILE A 15 15.86 -22.77 -4.35
N CYS A 16 16.19 -22.65 -5.64
CA CYS A 16 15.91 -23.66 -6.66
C CYS A 16 16.77 -24.92 -6.46
N GLU A 17 18.05 -24.77 -6.14
CA GLU A 17 19.01 -25.86 -5.91
C GLU A 17 18.65 -26.73 -4.69
N SER A 18 17.80 -26.22 -3.78
CA SER A 18 17.31 -26.97 -2.63
C SER A 18 16.11 -27.88 -2.94
N THR A 19 15.64 -27.92 -4.19
CA THR A 19 14.52 -28.76 -4.61
C THR A 19 14.73 -29.45 -5.95
N ASP A 20 14.46 -30.75 -5.99
CA ASP A 20 14.61 -31.60 -7.19
C ASP A 20 13.55 -31.34 -8.29
N GLU A 21 12.59 -30.44 -8.05
CA GLU A 21 11.53 -30.12 -9.03
C GLU A 21 11.60 -28.67 -9.53
N PRO A 22 11.24 -28.41 -10.80
CA PRO A 22 11.16 -27.06 -11.34
C PRO A 22 10.08 -26.26 -10.63
N VAL A 23 10.50 -25.26 -9.85
CA VAL A 23 9.60 -24.38 -9.09
C VAL A 23 9.30 -23.13 -9.91
N GLY A 24 8.02 -22.78 -10.03
CA GLY A 24 7.61 -21.53 -10.68
C GLY A 24 8.15 -20.29 -9.97
N ASN A 25 8.36 -19.19 -10.70
CA ASN A 25 8.83 -17.91 -10.14
C ASN A 25 7.99 -17.42 -8.95
N PHE A 26 6.68 -17.73 -8.94
CA PHE A 26 5.77 -17.36 -7.87
C PHE A 26 6.02 -18.17 -6.58
N GLU A 27 6.13 -19.48 -6.68
CA GLU A 27 6.46 -20.38 -5.57
C GLU A 27 7.84 -20.06 -4.96
N ILE A 28 8.82 -19.67 -5.78
CA ILE A 28 10.13 -19.21 -5.28
C ILE A 28 9.98 -17.93 -4.44
N LEU A 29 9.20 -16.95 -4.92
CA LEU A 29 8.90 -15.74 -4.15
C LEU A 29 8.19 -16.07 -2.84
N LEU A 30 7.22 -17.00 -2.85
CA LEU A 30 6.54 -17.43 -1.62
C LEU A 30 7.51 -18.05 -0.61
N ARG A 31 8.46 -18.88 -1.06
CA ARG A 31 9.49 -19.46 -0.19
C ARG A 31 10.44 -18.41 0.39
N ILE A 32 10.86 -17.43 -0.43
CA ILE A 32 11.67 -16.29 0.03
C ILE A 32 10.92 -15.50 1.09
N ILE A 33 9.63 -15.23 0.86
CA ILE A 33 8.79 -14.44 1.76
C ILE A 33 8.45 -15.22 3.02
N ALA A 34 8.36 -16.55 2.99
CA ALA A 34 8.05 -17.36 4.16
C ALA A 34 9.23 -17.44 5.16
N ASP A 35 10.47 -17.54 4.66
CA ASP A 35 11.66 -17.74 5.50
C ASP A 35 12.32 -16.40 5.96
N PRO A 36 12.45 -16.14 7.28
CA PRO A 36 13.13 -14.95 7.80
C PRO A 36 14.58 -14.76 7.30
N LYS A 37 15.33 -15.84 7.08
CA LYS A 37 16.72 -15.82 6.59
C LYS A 37 16.76 -15.34 5.14
N HIS A 38 15.91 -15.90 4.27
CA HIS A 38 15.82 -15.50 2.87
C HIS A 38 15.32 -14.05 2.74
N ARG A 39 14.31 -13.64 3.53
CA ARG A 39 13.88 -12.23 3.61
C ARG A 39 15.04 -11.30 3.96
N LYS A 40 15.88 -11.67 4.94
CA LYS A 40 17.04 -10.86 5.36
C LYS A 40 18.11 -10.79 4.27
N GLN A 41 18.37 -11.90 3.58
CA GLN A 41 19.32 -11.92 2.44
C GLN A 41 18.83 -11.04 1.30
N LEU A 42 17.56 -11.16 0.91
CA LEU A 42 16.95 -10.32 -0.13
C LEU A 42 17.02 -8.83 0.26
N ALA A 43 16.60 -8.48 1.49
CA ALA A 43 16.68 -7.11 1.98
C ALA A 43 18.11 -6.55 1.95
N ASN A 44 19.13 -7.35 2.27
CA ASN A 44 20.52 -6.93 2.20
C ASN A 44 20.99 -6.66 0.76
N LYS A 45 20.48 -7.38 -0.24
CA LYS A 45 20.79 -7.10 -1.64
C LYS A 45 20.15 -5.78 -2.10
N TYR A 46 18.92 -5.51 -1.70
CA TYR A 46 18.27 -4.22 -1.97
C TYR A 46 19.00 -3.03 -1.32
N LYS A 47 19.80 -3.24 -0.26
CA LYS A 47 20.62 -2.16 0.32
C LYS A 47 21.68 -1.60 -0.63
N ILE A 48 22.07 -2.36 -1.66
CA ILE A 48 23.02 -1.89 -2.68
C ILE A 48 22.40 -0.75 -3.50
N LEU A 49 21.08 -0.81 -3.73
CA LEU A 49 20.34 0.25 -4.44
C LEU A 49 20.17 1.48 -3.57
N HIS A 50 19.96 1.29 -2.26
CA HIS A 50 19.84 2.39 -1.31
C HIS A 50 20.06 1.92 0.13
N SER A 51 20.80 2.70 0.94
CA SER A 51 21.15 2.35 2.34
C SER A 51 19.92 2.07 3.24
N LYS A 52 18.77 2.65 2.89
CA LYS A 52 17.46 2.35 3.48
C LYS A 52 16.70 1.32 2.65
N ALA A 53 16.45 0.15 3.23
CA ALA A 53 15.75 -0.98 2.60
C ALA A 53 14.33 -0.64 2.10
N ASN A 54 13.70 0.41 2.62
CA ASN A 54 12.33 0.79 2.30
C ASN A 54 12.23 1.79 1.14
N VAL A 55 13.35 2.30 0.62
CA VAL A 55 13.34 3.18 -0.56
C VAL A 55 12.86 2.46 -1.82
N PRO A 56 13.29 1.21 -2.13
CA PRO A 56 12.66 0.40 -3.17
C PRO A 56 11.33 -0.19 -2.68
N SER A 57 10.39 0.66 -2.27
CA SER A 57 9.01 0.25 -2.02
C SER A 57 8.20 0.42 -3.29
N LEU A 58 7.53 -0.66 -3.71
CA LEU A 58 6.61 -0.60 -4.84
C LEU A 58 5.29 0.02 -4.37
N SER A 59 5.00 1.19 -4.92
CA SER A 59 3.60 1.64 -4.98
C SER A 59 2.91 0.91 -6.13
N LEU A 60 1.64 0.57 -5.97
CA LEU A 60 0.84 -0.11 -6.98
C LEU A 60 -0.54 0.54 -7.05
N TYR A 61 -0.90 0.99 -8.24
CA TYR A 61 -2.25 1.41 -8.59
C TYR A 61 -3.03 0.22 -9.17
N ILE A 62 -4.26 0.02 -8.70
CA ILE A 62 -5.21 -0.96 -9.20
C ILE A 62 -6.53 -0.24 -9.43
N GLY A 63 -6.96 -0.10 -10.67
CA GLY A 63 -8.20 0.60 -10.97
C GLY A 63 -8.33 1.02 -12.42
N PRO A 64 -9.32 1.88 -12.71
CA PRO A 64 -9.57 2.42 -14.05
C PRO A 64 -8.38 3.18 -14.63
N PRO A 65 -8.21 3.22 -15.96
CA PRO A 65 -7.20 4.08 -16.57
C PRO A 65 -7.50 5.57 -16.30
N PRO A 66 -6.50 6.47 -16.44
CA PRO A 66 -6.70 7.91 -16.41
C PRO A 66 -7.89 8.36 -17.28
N GLY A 67 -8.72 9.24 -16.73
CA GLY A 67 -9.89 9.79 -17.45
C GLY A 67 -11.05 8.81 -17.68
N ALA A 68 -10.98 7.58 -17.17
CA ALA A 68 -12.12 6.68 -17.21
C ALA A 68 -13.33 7.30 -16.52
N SER A 69 -14.47 7.22 -17.19
CA SER A 69 -15.78 7.61 -16.66
C SER A 69 -16.75 6.45 -16.87
N PHE A 70 -17.54 6.15 -15.85
CA PHE A 70 -18.53 5.09 -15.89
C PHE A 70 -19.89 5.71 -15.63
N LYS A 71 -20.90 5.31 -16.42
CA LYS A 71 -22.27 5.83 -16.29
C LYS A 71 -22.86 5.56 -14.92
N HIS A 72 -22.60 4.37 -14.38
CA HIS A 72 -22.95 4.01 -13.01
C HIS A 72 -21.83 3.21 -12.37
N VAL A 73 -21.28 3.76 -11.29
CA VAL A 73 -20.41 3.06 -10.34
C VAL A 73 -21.18 2.89 -9.05
N SER A 74 -21.29 1.65 -8.58
CA SER A 74 -21.64 1.41 -7.18
C SER A 74 -20.51 0.63 -6.54
N ALA A 75 -19.94 1.17 -5.47
CA ALA A 75 -19.03 0.43 -4.63
C ALA A 75 -19.59 0.29 -3.21
N THR A 76 -19.46 -0.91 -2.64
CA THR A 76 -19.86 -1.20 -1.26
C THR A 76 -18.60 -1.56 -0.48
N ARG A 77 -18.39 -0.86 0.63
CA ARG A 77 -17.27 -1.09 1.54
C ARG A 77 -17.78 -1.86 2.74
N HIS A 78 -17.26 -3.07 2.93
CA HIS A 78 -17.52 -3.88 4.11
C HIS A 78 -16.37 -3.74 5.08
N PHE A 79 -16.73 -3.39 6.31
CA PHE A 79 -15.82 -3.30 7.44
C PHE A 79 -16.16 -4.40 8.43
N GLY A 80 -15.17 -5.17 8.86
CA GLY A 80 -15.38 -6.06 9.99
C GLY A 80 -15.74 -5.30 11.28
N LYS A 81 -16.29 -6.00 12.27
CA LYS A 81 -16.85 -5.44 13.53
C LYS A 81 -15.88 -4.54 14.32
N MET A 82 -14.57 -4.67 14.09
CA MET A 82 -13.51 -3.91 14.79
C MET A 82 -12.89 -2.77 13.97
N SER A 83 -13.39 -2.45 12.77
CA SER A 83 -12.93 -1.27 12.04
C SER A 83 -13.35 0.00 12.80
N HIS A 84 -12.43 0.57 13.56
CA HIS A 84 -12.62 1.87 14.20
C HIS A 84 -12.42 2.95 13.15
N SER A 85 -13.52 3.51 12.65
CA SER A 85 -13.50 4.88 12.13
C SER A 85 -13.38 5.80 13.33
N SER A 86 -12.23 6.46 13.48
CA SER A 86 -11.98 7.43 14.55
C SER A 86 -12.78 8.73 14.39
N SER A 87 -13.65 8.84 13.38
CA SER A 87 -14.42 10.05 13.08
C SER A 87 -15.94 9.90 13.25
N GLY A 88 -16.47 8.74 13.66
CA GLY A 88 -17.93 8.56 13.85
C GLY A 88 -18.78 8.72 12.57
N LEU A 89 -18.17 9.10 11.44
CA LEU A 89 -18.81 9.22 10.15
C LEU A 89 -18.83 7.82 9.51
N ARG A 90 -19.87 7.05 9.81
CA ARG A 90 -20.34 5.98 8.93
C ARG A 90 -21.17 6.60 7.80
N THR A 91 -20.56 7.49 7.01
CA THR A 91 -21.22 7.95 5.78
C THR A 91 -20.97 6.90 4.72
N TRP A 92 -22.02 6.15 4.43
CA TRP A 92 -22.15 5.23 3.31
C TRP A 92 -22.18 6.03 2.01
N CYS A 93 -21.09 6.71 1.68
CA CYS A 93 -20.95 7.32 0.37
C CYS A 93 -20.62 6.19 -0.60
N THR A 94 -21.47 5.99 -1.60
CA THR A 94 -21.12 5.21 -2.78
C THR A 94 -19.87 5.83 -3.40
N PRO A 95 -18.72 5.15 -3.37
CA PRO A 95 -17.50 5.68 -3.98
C PRO A 95 -17.77 5.90 -5.46
N THR A 96 -17.60 7.14 -5.93
CA THR A 96 -17.53 7.45 -7.36
C THR A 96 -16.19 7.01 -7.94
N LYS A 97 -15.19 6.81 -7.06
CA LYS A 97 -13.82 6.42 -7.36
C LYS A 97 -13.53 5.05 -6.76
N ILE A 98 -12.93 4.19 -7.59
CA ILE A 98 -12.74 2.77 -7.27
C ILE A 98 -11.29 2.32 -7.38
N GLY A 99 -10.38 3.25 -7.72
CA GLY A 99 -8.96 2.99 -7.76
C GLY A 99 -8.39 2.79 -6.36
N TRP A 100 -7.50 1.81 -6.24
CA TRP A 100 -6.68 1.56 -5.08
C TRP A 100 -5.27 2.01 -5.40
N LEU A 101 -4.69 2.85 -4.54
CA LEU A 101 -3.26 3.14 -4.58
C LEU A 101 -2.62 2.66 -3.30
N THR A 102 -1.81 1.62 -3.43
CA THR A 102 -1.01 1.07 -2.34
C THR A 102 0.41 1.64 -2.42
N THR A 103 1.03 1.89 -1.27
CA THR A 103 2.33 2.60 -1.23
C THR A 103 3.48 1.77 -0.65
N GLY A 104 3.19 0.57 -0.14
CA GLY A 104 4.17 -0.23 0.59
C GLY A 104 4.78 0.58 1.72
N ASP A 105 6.11 0.66 1.75
CA ASP A 105 6.86 1.42 2.74
C ASP A 105 7.48 2.71 2.17
N ALA A 106 6.89 3.26 1.10
CA ALA A 106 7.40 4.46 0.42
C ALA A 106 7.53 5.65 1.37
N ILE A 107 8.67 6.34 1.32
CA ILE A 107 8.95 7.50 2.18
C ILE A 107 8.46 8.80 1.50
N LEU A 108 7.14 8.91 1.29
CA LEU A 108 6.48 10.07 0.68
C LEU A 108 6.59 11.37 1.51
N LYS A 109 7.18 11.32 2.69
CA LYS A 109 7.61 12.51 3.43
C LYS A 109 8.83 13.19 2.79
N ALA A 110 9.69 12.43 2.12
CA ALA A 110 10.90 12.96 1.50
C ALA A 110 10.58 13.52 0.11
N LYS A 111 10.84 14.82 -0.10
CA LYS A 111 10.51 15.52 -1.37
C LYS A 111 11.12 14.84 -2.60
N TRP A 112 12.36 14.35 -2.49
CA TRP A 112 13.05 13.69 -3.60
C TRP A 112 12.36 12.41 -4.06
N LEU A 113 11.59 11.74 -3.18
CA LEU A 113 10.80 10.57 -3.54
C LEU A 113 9.34 10.96 -3.87
N PHE A 114 8.78 11.89 -3.12
CA PHE A 114 7.41 12.37 -3.34
C PHE A 114 7.22 13.00 -4.72
N ASN A 115 8.15 13.85 -5.18
CA ASN A 115 8.01 14.52 -6.47
C ASN A 115 7.90 13.56 -7.66
N PRO A 116 8.84 12.61 -7.86
CA PRO A 116 8.71 11.63 -8.95
C PRO A 116 7.53 10.68 -8.73
N TRP A 117 7.21 10.31 -7.49
CA TRP A 117 6.02 9.52 -7.18
C TRP A 117 4.74 10.24 -7.61
N ASN A 118 4.61 11.52 -7.27
CA ASN A 118 3.46 12.33 -7.62
C ASN A 118 3.38 12.50 -9.13
N GLN A 119 4.50 12.79 -9.80
CA GLN A 119 4.56 12.89 -11.26
C GLN A 119 4.09 11.60 -11.94
N PHE A 120 4.52 10.43 -11.44
CA PHE A 120 4.14 9.13 -12.01
C PHE A 120 2.65 8.83 -11.81
N TYR A 121 2.12 9.05 -10.60
CA TYR A 121 0.73 8.72 -10.27
C TYR A 121 -0.29 9.82 -10.56
N ASN A 122 0.16 11.04 -10.93
CA ASN A 122 -0.72 12.21 -11.10
C ASN A 122 -1.93 11.91 -11.98
N ALA A 123 -1.72 11.20 -13.09
CA ALA A 123 -2.76 10.88 -14.06
C ALA A 123 -3.89 9.98 -13.49
N VAL A 124 -3.64 9.25 -12.40
CA VAL A 124 -4.63 8.36 -11.77
C VAL A 124 -5.10 8.86 -10.41
N LEU A 125 -4.56 9.96 -9.86
CA LEU A 125 -4.90 10.42 -8.50
C LEU A 125 -6.41 10.66 -8.34
N GLU A 126 -7.05 11.25 -9.35
CA GLU A 126 -8.49 11.50 -9.35
C GLU A 126 -9.36 10.24 -9.41
N GLN A 127 -8.79 9.09 -9.75
CA GLN A 127 -9.50 7.81 -9.82
C GLN A 127 -9.44 7.04 -8.49
N ILE A 128 -8.67 7.52 -7.52
CA ILE A 128 -8.40 6.78 -6.27
C ILE A 128 -9.56 6.97 -5.29
N GLY A 129 -10.21 5.86 -4.94
CA GLY A 129 -11.18 5.77 -3.84
C GLY A 129 -10.56 5.27 -2.55
N THR A 130 -9.50 4.46 -2.62
CA THR A 130 -8.83 3.84 -1.48
C THR A 130 -7.32 4.09 -1.55
N PHE A 131 -6.73 4.66 -0.48
CA PHE A 131 -5.29 4.93 -0.39
C PHE A 131 -4.67 4.22 0.80
N VAL A 132 -3.77 3.28 0.56
CA VAL A 132 -3.06 2.58 1.65
C VAL A 132 -1.87 3.42 2.08
N LEU A 133 -1.89 3.88 3.33
CA LEU A 133 -0.85 4.72 3.90
C LEU A 133 0.49 3.99 3.96
N PRO A 134 1.60 4.69 3.69
CA PRO A 134 2.90 4.05 3.65
C PRO A 134 3.36 3.63 5.04
N HIS A 135 4.06 2.49 5.09
CA HIS A 135 4.69 1.95 6.30
C HIS A 135 3.73 1.95 7.49
N HIS A 136 2.54 1.38 7.28
CA HIS A 136 1.51 1.25 8.30
C HIS A 136 1.05 2.60 8.91
N GLY A 137 1.21 3.72 8.19
CA GLY A 137 0.89 5.06 8.69
C GLY A 137 1.94 5.61 9.66
N SER A 138 3.22 5.41 9.36
CA SER A 138 4.34 5.99 10.11
C SER A 138 4.48 7.50 9.91
N GLU A 139 4.82 8.25 10.98
CA GLU A 139 5.14 9.69 10.89
C GLU A 139 6.32 9.96 9.95
N GLY A 140 7.26 9.03 9.85
CA GLY A 140 8.43 9.16 8.98
C GLY A 140 8.12 8.98 7.50
N ALA A 141 6.96 8.40 7.15
CA ALA A 141 6.68 7.93 5.81
C ALA A 141 5.76 8.86 5.00
N ILE A 142 4.88 9.62 5.65
CA ILE A 142 3.89 10.48 4.97
C ILE A 142 4.00 11.94 5.44
N SER A 143 3.77 12.89 4.52
CA SER A 143 3.70 14.33 4.82
C SER A 143 2.29 14.88 4.57
N LYS A 144 1.99 16.06 5.12
CA LYS A 144 0.75 16.80 4.82
C LYS A 144 0.61 17.07 3.33
N MET A 145 1.69 17.50 2.68
CA MET A 145 1.72 17.76 1.23
C MET A 145 1.35 16.52 0.42
N ALA A 146 1.86 15.34 0.80
CA ALA A 146 1.52 14.09 0.13
C ALA A 146 0.07 13.64 0.33
N LEU A 147 -0.59 14.04 1.42
CA LEU A 147 -2.03 13.78 1.61
C LEU A 147 -2.90 14.80 0.88
N GLN A 148 -2.42 16.03 0.71
CA GLN A 148 -3.19 17.10 0.06
C GLN A 148 -3.33 16.94 -1.45
N VAL A 149 -2.49 16.13 -2.11
CA VAL A 149 -2.65 15.80 -3.53
C VAL A 149 -3.70 14.71 -3.76
N LEU A 150 -4.14 14.01 -2.71
CA LEU A 150 -5.14 12.96 -2.83
C LEU A 150 -6.54 13.56 -2.96
N PRO A 151 -7.49 12.83 -3.57
CA PRO A 151 -8.89 13.23 -3.55
C PRO A 151 -9.44 13.46 -2.14
N THR A 152 -10.31 14.45 -1.99
CA THR A 152 -10.93 14.80 -0.70
C THR A 152 -11.86 13.72 -0.15
N ASP A 153 -12.35 12.83 -1.02
CA ASP A 153 -13.23 11.70 -0.73
C ASP A 153 -12.49 10.35 -0.65
N VAL A 154 -11.16 10.36 -0.71
CA VAL A 154 -10.36 9.15 -0.58
C VAL A 154 -10.52 8.51 0.79
N GLN A 155 -10.49 7.18 0.85
CA GLN A 155 -10.46 6.41 2.08
C GLN A 155 -9.03 5.98 2.42
N PRO A 156 -8.35 6.67 3.36
CA PRO A 156 -7.11 6.18 3.95
C PRO A 156 -7.28 4.82 4.62
N LEU A 157 -6.35 3.92 4.36
CA LEU A 157 -6.28 2.59 4.96
C LEU A 157 -4.89 2.36 5.55
N VAL A 158 -4.83 1.75 6.73
CA VAL A 158 -3.60 1.30 7.38
C VAL A 158 -3.70 -0.19 7.64
N CYS A 159 -2.79 -0.96 7.03
CA CYS A 159 -2.53 -2.32 7.44
C CYS A 159 -1.60 -2.27 8.64
N ALA A 160 -1.99 -2.68 9.84
CA ALA A 160 -1.10 -2.74 10.99
C ALA A 160 -1.57 -3.81 11.96
N GLY A 161 -0.62 -4.51 12.59
CA GLY A 161 -0.95 -5.58 13.54
C GLY A 161 -1.93 -5.11 14.62
N SER A 162 -2.84 -5.99 15.04
CA SER A 162 -3.93 -5.64 15.96
C SER A 162 -3.41 -5.08 17.28
N LYS A 163 -2.27 -5.60 17.76
CA LYS A 163 -1.55 -5.19 18.97
C LYS A 163 -0.53 -4.05 18.74
N SER A 164 -0.41 -3.52 17.52
CA SER A 164 0.54 -2.45 17.24
C SER A 164 0.15 -1.16 18.00
N LYS A 165 1.06 -0.72 18.88
CA LYS A 165 0.98 0.58 19.57
C LYS A 165 1.69 1.70 18.81
N LYS A 166 2.49 1.36 17.79
CA LYS A 166 3.30 2.30 17.01
C LYS A 166 2.56 2.82 15.77
N HIS A 167 1.60 2.04 15.26
CA HIS A 167 0.97 2.25 13.96
C HIS A 167 -0.57 2.13 14.02
N PRO A 168 -1.32 3.04 13.37
CA PRO A 168 -0.83 4.30 12.78
C PRO A 168 -0.28 5.25 13.84
N HIS A 169 0.68 6.09 13.47
CA HIS A 169 1.26 7.05 14.41
C HIS A 169 0.22 8.14 14.77
N PRO A 170 0.09 8.58 16.04
CA PRO A 170 -0.92 9.56 16.45
C PRO A 170 -0.91 10.86 15.63
N LYS A 171 0.28 11.40 15.28
CA LYS A 171 0.38 12.58 14.40
C LYS A 171 -0.20 12.36 13.01
N VAL A 172 -0.13 11.15 12.46
CA VAL A 172 -0.75 10.82 11.17
C VAL A 172 -2.27 10.80 11.33
N VAL A 173 -2.79 10.23 12.42
CA VAL A 173 -4.23 10.25 12.73
C VAL A 173 -4.75 11.69 12.85
N LEU A 174 -4.05 12.56 13.61
CA LEU A 174 -4.40 13.97 13.75
C LEU A 174 -4.37 14.70 12.39
N LEU A 175 -3.39 14.41 11.56
CA LEU A 175 -3.27 15.01 10.24
C LEU A 175 -4.44 14.61 9.32
N LEU A 176 -4.86 13.35 9.34
CA LEU A 176 -6.04 12.90 8.60
C LEU A 176 -7.31 13.56 9.12
N GLN A 177 -7.47 13.69 10.44
CA GLN A 177 -8.59 14.39 11.05
C GLN A 177 -8.65 15.87 10.64
N GLN A 178 -7.51 16.57 10.60
CA GLN A 178 -7.42 17.95 10.11
C GLN A 178 -7.83 18.08 8.64
N LEU A 179 -7.53 17.06 7.83
CA LEU A 179 -7.94 16.98 6.43
C LEU A 179 -9.35 16.40 6.23
N LYS A 180 -10.07 16.11 7.33
CA LYS A 180 -11.39 15.48 7.34
C LYS A 180 -11.44 14.13 6.62
N LEU A 181 -10.32 13.41 6.59
CA LEU A 181 -10.20 12.07 6.02
C LEU A 181 -10.44 11.02 7.11
N GLY A 182 -11.40 10.12 6.90
CA GLY A 182 -11.64 8.99 7.79
C GLY A 182 -10.53 7.94 7.65
N LEU A 183 -10.08 7.35 8.76
CA LEU A 183 -9.05 6.30 8.73
C LEU A 183 -9.65 4.92 9.00
N VAL A 184 -9.25 3.94 8.21
CA VAL A 184 -9.57 2.52 8.41
C VAL A 184 -8.29 1.77 8.79
N LYS A 185 -8.34 1.01 9.89
CA LYS A 185 -7.24 0.11 10.30
C LYS A 185 -7.65 -1.33 10.03
N VAL A 186 -6.84 -2.04 9.26
CA VAL A 186 -6.94 -3.48 9.02
C VAL A 186 -5.75 -4.20 9.66
N SER A 187 -5.94 -5.44 10.09
CA SER A 187 -4.94 -6.24 10.81
C SER A 187 -5.07 -7.72 10.46
N GLU A 188 -4.28 -8.57 11.12
CA GLU A 188 -4.38 -10.04 11.03
C GLU A 188 -5.73 -10.60 11.53
N ARG A 189 -6.51 -9.79 12.25
CA ARG A 189 -7.83 -10.18 12.76
C ARG A 189 -8.88 -10.15 11.64
N PRO A 190 -9.60 -11.25 11.38
CA PRO A 190 -10.67 -11.28 10.37
C PRO A 190 -11.72 -10.18 10.56
N GLU A 191 -11.98 -9.78 11.81
CA GLU A 191 -12.94 -8.73 12.17
C GLU A 191 -12.45 -7.31 11.82
N SER A 192 -11.24 -7.17 11.31
CA SER A 192 -10.70 -5.92 10.78
C SER A 192 -10.59 -5.92 9.27
N ARG A 193 -11.13 -6.94 8.58
CA ARG A 193 -11.16 -7.02 7.12
C ARG A 193 -11.82 -5.76 6.53
N TYR A 194 -11.20 -5.27 5.46
CA TYR A 194 -11.76 -4.28 4.55
C TYR A 194 -11.97 -4.96 3.20
N GLU A 195 -13.18 -4.87 2.68
CA GLU A 195 -13.56 -5.42 1.38
C GLU A 195 -14.32 -4.34 0.61
N GLU A 196 -13.93 -4.10 -0.63
CA GLU A 196 -14.63 -3.20 -1.54
C GLU A 196 -15.18 -4.03 -2.70
N ARG A 197 -16.51 -4.04 -2.86
CA ARG A 197 -17.19 -4.66 -3.99
C ARG A 197 -17.60 -3.58 -4.97
N VAL A 198 -17.16 -3.69 -6.21
CA VAL A 198 -17.43 -2.71 -7.26
C VAL A 198 -18.31 -3.34 -8.32
N THR A 199 -19.43 -2.69 -8.64
CA THR A 199 -20.24 -3.00 -9.80
C THR A 199 -20.11 -1.87 -10.80
N LEU A 200 -19.69 -2.22 -12.01
CA LEU A 200 -19.61 -1.32 -13.15
C LEU A 200 -20.77 -1.62 -14.08
N LYS A 201 -21.56 -0.60 -14.43
CA LYS A 201 -22.45 -0.67 -15.60
C LYS A 201 -21.85 0.18 -16.71
N LEU A 202 -21.49 -0.49 -17.81
CA LEU A 202 -20.95 0.10 -19.04
C LEU A 202 -22.07 0.79 -19.84
#